data_AF-A0ABD2G1I7-F1
#
_entry.id   AF-A0ABD2G1I7-F1
#
_cell.length_a   1.000
_cell.length_b   1.000
_cell.length_c   1.000
_cell.angle_alpha   90.00
_cell.angle_beta   90.00
_cell.angle_gamma   90.00
#
_symmetry.space_group_name_H-M   'P 1'
#
loop_
_entity.id
_entity.type
_entity.pdbx_description
1 polymer ?
#
loop_
_entity_poly.entity_id
_entity_poly.type
_entity_poly.pdbx_seq_one_letter_code
_entity_poly.pdbx_strand_id
1 'polypeptide(L)'
;MGIQRSLCSPYPPQTNGLVERMNGTIQRALRKLVADKPEDWDEYPDAVMFGLRTKKQMTTKFSPYFLMFGREARYPTEVPENFMVDSSVEDVVAEEKVSQGVKNLEEIKDILHGNIAKQEKSTRERLRQGIPKCHFRVGDQVWRQNVRSQQRKGGKLEANFLGPFKLQH
;
A
#
# COMPACT_ATOMS: atom_id res chain seq x y z
N MET A 1 -12.06 -6.73 21.25
CA MET A 1 -11.89 -6.59 19.79
C MET A 1 -11.27 -7.88 19.26
N GLY A 2 -12.05 -8.80 18.68
CA GLY A 2 -11.58 -10.11 18.18
C GLY A 2 -10.68 -10.03 16.94
N ILE A 3 -9.61 -9.24 17.01
CA ILE A 3 -8.68 -8.98 15.90
C ILE A 3 -7.60 -10.06 15.90
N GLN A 4 -7.56 -10.86 14.84
CA GLN A 4 -6.46 -11.80 14.61
C GLN A 4 -5.20 -11.05 14.16
N ARG A 5 -4.12 -11.18 14.93
CA ARG A 5 -2.82 -10.59 14.59
C ARG A 5 -2.04 -11.61 13.76
N SER A 6 -1.90 -11.37 12.46
CA SER A 6 -0.93 -12.09 11.65
C SER A 6 0.46 -11.49 11.87
N LEU A 7 1.33 -12.23 12.55
CA LEU A 7 2.73 -11.84 12.66
C LEU A 7 3.44 -12.26 11.38
N CYS A 8 4.02 -11.28 10.69
CA CYS A 8 4.91 -11.57 9.58
C CYS A 8 6.24 -12.13 10.11
N SER A 9 6.81 -13.11 9.42
CA SER A 9 8.19 -13.55 9.68
C SER A 9 9.12 -12.33 9.71
N PRO A 10 10.06 -12.24 10.66
CA PRO A 10 10.95 -11.11 10.73
C PRO A 10 11.90 -11.13 9.52
N TYR A 11 12.15 -9.97 8.93
CA TYR A 11 13.18 -9.69 7.92
C TYR A 11 12.88 -9.88 6.40
N PRO A 12 11.73 -10.35 5.87
CA PRO A 12 11.39 -10.18 4.46
C PRO A 12 10.61 -8.86 4.26
N PRO A 13 11.24 -7.78 3.73
CA PRO A 13 10.52 -6.54 3.37
C PRO A 13 9.44 -6.78 2.29
N GLN A 14 9.49 -7.92 1.61
CA GLN A 14 8.54 -8.31 0.57
C GLN A 14 7.11 -8.54 1.11
N THR A 15 6.95 -8.93 2.38
CA THR A 15 5.64 -9.25 2.94
C THR A 15 4.84 -8.01 3.32
N ASN A 16 5.50 -6.89 3.63
CA ASN A 16 4.85 -5.60 3.91
C ASN A 16 5.14 -4.52 2.87
N GLY A 17 5.62 -4.91 1.69
CA GLY A 17 6.15 -3.99 0.68
C GLY A 17 5.13 -3.03 0.06
N LEU A 18 3.82 -3.27 0.23
CA LEU A 18 2.79 -2.28 -0.15
C LEU A 18 2.74 -1.11 0.85
N VAL A 19 2.77 -1.42 2.14
CA VAL A 19 2.79 -0.39 3.21
C VAL A 19 4.10 0.38 3.16
N GLU A 20 5.24 -0.30 2.99
CA GLU A 20 6.54 0.38 2.88
C GLU A 20 6.59 1.34 1.67
N ARG A 21 6.03 0.94 0.52
CA ARG A 21 5.92 1.82 -0.66
C ARG A 21 5.00 3.01 -0.40
N MET A 22 3.89 2.80 0.31
CA MET A 22 2.98 3.89 0.68
C MET A 22 3.69 4.86 1.64
N ASN A 23 4.35 4.36 2.68
CA ASN A 23 5.12 5.16 3.64
C ASN A 23 6.19 5.99 2.93
N GLY A 24 6.95 5.38 2.01
CA GLY A 24 7.93 6.12 1.20
C GLY A 24 7.30 7.15 0.26
N THR A 25 6.03 7.00 -0.11
CA THR A 25 5.30 7.99 -0.92
C THR A 25 4.83 9.16 -0.06
N ILE A 26 4.31 8.89 1.14
CA ILE A 26 3.95 9.91 2.14
C ILE A 26 5.19 10.75 2.50
N GLN A 27 6.31 10.10 2.82
CA GLN A 27 7.57 10.79 3.15
C GLN A 27 8.07 11.68 2.00
N ARG A 28 7.97 11.22 0.75
CA ARG A 28 8.36 12.03 -0.42
C ARG A 28 7.44 13.22 -0.64
N ALA A 29 6.14 13.07 -0.38
CA ALA A 29 5.18 14.17 -0.49
C ALA A 29 5.42 15.21 0.61
N LEU A 30 5.57 14.79 1.87
CA LEU A 30 5.90 15.67 2.98
C LEU A 30 7.21 16.41 2.75
N ARG A 31 8.28 15.71 2.34
CA ARG A 31 9.58 16.34 2.06
C ARG A 31 9.50 17.47 1.02
N LYS A 32 8.58 17.38 0.06
CA LYS A 32 8.37 18.43 -0.95
C LYS A 32 7.65 19.66 -0.40
N LEU A 33 6.70 19.47 0.52
CA LEU A 33 5.92 20.57 1.11
C LEU A 33 6.72 21.31 2.18
N VAL A 34 7.52 20.57 2.93
CA VAL A 34 8.26 21.06 4.09
C VAL A 34 9.70 21.45 3.71
N ALA A 35 9.97 21.64 2.41
CA ALA A 35 11.32 21.88 1.88
C ALA A 35 11.98 23.13 2.49
N ASP A 36 11.18 24.17 2.73
CA ASP A 36 11.66 25.46 3.25
C ASP A 36 11.68 25.52 4.79
N LYS A 37 10.84 24.73 5.47
CA LYS A 37 10.71 24.71 6.94
C LYS A 37 10.45 23.31 7.51
N PRO A 38 11.48 22.44 7.60
CA PRO A 38 11.39 21.06 8.12
C PRO A 38 10.65 20.87 9.45
N GLU A 39 10.56 21.94 10.24
CA GLU A 39 9.99 21.99 11.60
C GLU A 39 8.47 21.85 11.58
N ASP A 40 7.81 22.39 10.55
CA ASP A 40 6.34 22.49 10.44
C ASP A 40 5.72 21.24 9.78
N TRP A 41 6.42 20.10 9.80
CA TRP A 41 6.02 18.91 9.04
C TRP A 41 4.67 18.32 9.51
N ASP A 42 4.30 18.57 10.76
CA ASP A 42 3.10 18.11 11.43
C ASP A 42 1.83 18.88 11.04
N GLU A 43 1.95 20.02 10.36
CA GLU A 43 0.82 20.78 9.81
C GLU A 43 0.32 20.24 8.46
N TYR A 44 1.20 19.61 7.69
CA TYR A 44 0.91 19.10 6.33
C TYR A 44 0.42 17.64 6.19
N PRO A 45 0.36 16.76 7.21
CA PRO A 45 -0.08 15.37 7.03
C PRO A 45 -1.47 15.26 6.43
N ASP A 46 -2.42 16.07 6.87
CA ASP A 46 -3.81 16.00 6.38
C ASP A 46 -3.93 16.39 4.91
N ALA A 47 -3.21 17.44 4.50
CA ALA A 47 -3.14 17.87 3.11
C ALA A 47 -2.49 16.78 2.22
N VAL A 48 -1.40 16.17 2.68
CA VAL A 48 -0.74 15.05 1.97
C VAL A 48 -1.67 13.87 1.84
N MET A 49 -2.31 13.47 2.95
CA MET A 49 -3.21 12.33 2.98
C MET A 49 -4.44 12.57 2.10
N PHE A 50 -4.98 13.80 2.07
CA PHE A 50 -6.05 14.16 1.15
C PHE A 50 -5.60 13.99 -0.30
N GLY A 51 -4.45 14.56 -0.69
CA GLY A 51 -3.90 14.40 -2.03
C GLY A 51 -3.65 12.94 -2.44
N LEU A 52 -3.22 12.09 -1.51
CA LEU A 52 -3.04 10.65 -1.76
C LEU A 52 -4.36 9.89 -1.89
N ARG A 53 -5.40 10.30 -1.15
CA ARG A 53 -6.75 9.71 -1.22
C ARG A 53 -7.49 10.09 -2.50
N THR A 54 -7.27 11.28 -3.04
CA THR A 54 -7.95 11.76 -4.25
C THR A 54 -7.22 11.42 -5.54
N LYS A 55 -5.90 11.18 -5.51
CA LYS A 55 -5.14 10.79 -6.70
C LYS A 55 -5.44 9.36 -7.14
N LYS A 56 -5.70 9.19 -8.44
CA LYS A 56 -5.84 7.87 -9.08
C LYS A 56 -4.51 7.12 -9.03
N GLN A 57 -4.53 5.91 -8.47
CA GLN A 57 -3.35 5.07 -8.39
C GLN A 57 -3.15 4.30 -9.70
N MET A 58 -1.92 4.17 -10.17
CA MET A 58 -1.64 3.52 -11.47
C MET A 58 -2.01 2.04 -11.52
N THR A 59 -1.89 1.34 -10.38
CA THR A 59 -2.20 -0.09 -10.25
C THR A 59 -3.69 -0.34 -10.23
N THR A 60 -4.44 0.39 -9.40
CA THR A 60 -5.88 0.18 -9.26
C THR A 60 -6.68 0.92 -10.32
N LYS A 61 -6.12 1.96 -10.94
CA LYS A 61 -6.76 2.92 -11.86
C LYS A 61 -7.83 3.82 -11.22
N PHE A 62 -8.10 3.64 -9.94
CA PHE A 62 -9.09 4.39 -9.17
C PHE A 62 -8.44 5.18 -8.03
N SER A 63 -9.10 6.23 -7.56
CA SER A 63 -8.71 6.95 -6.35
C SER A 63 -9.15 6.16 -5.11
N PRO A 64 -8.35 6.10 -4.03
CA PRO A 64 -8.76 5.44 -2.78
C PRO A 64 -10.08 5.98 -2.23
N TYR A 65 -10.32 7.29 -2.37
CA TYR A 65 -11.58 7.92 -1.94
C TYR A 65 -12.78 7.38 -2.71
N PHE A 66 -12.66 7.25 -4.05
CA PHE A 66 -13.71 6.67 -4.88
C PHE A 66 -13.99 5.21 -4.52
N LEU A 67 -12.96 4.42 -4.24
CA LEU A 67 -13.13 3.02 -3.83
C LEU A 67 -13.81 2.86 -2.46
N MET A 68 -13.68 3.85 -1.58
CA MET A 68 -14.27 3.83 -0.24
C MET A 68 -15.71 4.34 -0.23
N PHE A 69 -16.02 5.39 -1.01
CA PHE A 69 -17.30 6.10 -0.95
C PHE A 69 -18.15 6.01 -2.23
N GLY A 70 -17.65 5.38 -3.29
CA GLY A 70 -18.35 5.28 -4.59
C GLY A 70 -18.51 6.60 -5.33
N ARG A 71 -17.86 7.68 -4.87
CA ARG A 71 -17.92 9.02 -5.45
C ARG A 71 -16.54 9.67 -5.41
N GLU A 72 -16.23 10.53 -6.37
CA GLU A 72 -14.98 11.29 -6.35
C GLU A 72 -15.04 12.39 -5.28
N ALA A 73 -13.88 12.71 -4.70
CA ALA A 73 -13.76 13.81 -3.74
C ALA A 73 -13.88 15.14 -4.48
N ARG A 74 -14.58 16.11 -3.88
CA ARG A 74 -14.63 17.48 -4.37
C ARG A 74 -13.51 18.29 -3.74
N TYR A 75 -12.82 19.10 -4.54
CA TYR A 75 -11.83 20.05 -4.02
C TYR A 75 -12.53 21.29 -3.49
N PRO A 76 -11.98 21.97 -2.46
CA PRO A 76 -12.53 23.24 -1.98
C PRO A 76 -12.73 24.28 -3.09
N THR A 77 -11.83 24.30 -4.09
CA THR A 77 -11.91 25.17 -5.27
C THR A 77 -13.12 24.88 -6.18
N GLU A 78 -13.69 23.68 -6.10
CA GLU A 78 -14.82 23.24 -6.94
C GLU A 78 -16.17 23.47 -6.26
N VAL A 79 -16.19 23.86 -4.98
CA VAL A 79 -17.41 24.10 -4.21
C VAL A 79 -17.74 25.60 -4.27
N PRO A 80 -18.88 26.00 -4.84
CA PRO A 80 -19.31 27.39 -4.84
C PRO A 80 -19.49 27.93 -3.41
N GLU A 81 -19.18 29.20 -3.20
CA GLU A 81 -19.26 29.87 -1.89
C GLU A 81 -20.68 29.81 -1.27
N ASN A 82 -21.71 29.74 -2.12
CA ASN A 82 -23.13 29.64 -1.74
C ASN A 82 -23.66 28.19 -1.73
N PHE A 83 -22.84 27.19 -1.46
CA PHE A 83 -23.29 25.80 -1.41
C PHE A 83 -24.20 25.56 -0.18
N MET A 84 -25.51 25.60 -0.38
CA MET A 84 -26.49 25.18 0.63
C MET A 84 -26.64 23.65 0.59
N VAL A 85 -26.40 23.00 1.73
CA VAL A 85 -26.75 21.58 1.91
C VAL A 85 -28.26 21.52 2.07
N ASP A 86 -28.97 21.24 0.98
CA ASP A 86 -30.40 21.01 1.02
C ASP A 86 -30.67 19.68 1.74
N SER A 87 -31.17 19.77 2.96
CA SER A 87 -31.53 18.63 3.82
C SER A 87 -32.75 17.84 3.30
N SER A 88 -33.41 18.32 2.26
CA SER A 88 -34.66 17.75 1.72
C SER A 88 -34.43 16.66 0.66
N VAL A 89 -33.19 16.48 0.18
CA VAL A 89 -32.87 15.58 -0.94
C VAL A 89 -32.34 14.21 -0.48
N GLU A 90 -32.25 13.97 0.83
CA GLU A 90 -31.63 12.77 1.40
C GLU A 90 -32.48 11.51 1.19
N ASP A 91 -33.82 11.60 1.18
CA ASP A 91 -34.66 10.39 1.22
C ASP A 91 -35.05 9.84 -0.17
N VAL A 92 -35.29 10.69 -1.19
CA VAL A 92 -35.80 10.25 -2.50
C VAL A 92 -34.68 9.93 -3.50
N VAL A 93 -33.51 10.56 -3.34
CA VAL A 93 -32.35 10.33 -4.20
C VAL A 93 -31.46 9.20 -3.65
N ALA A 94 -31.65 8.81 -2.40
CA ALA A 94 -30.87 7.73 -1.77
C ALA A 94 -31.18 6.38 -2.39
N GLU A 95 -32.40 5.86 -2.40
CA GLU A 95 -32.59 4.42 -2.70
C GLU A 95 -32.19 4.01 -4.13
N GLU A 96 -32.59 4.75 -5.16
CA GLU A 96 -32.32 4.37 -6.56
C GLU A 96 -30.85 4.65 -6.96
N LYS A 97 -30.28 5.80 -6.56
CA LYS A 97 -28.85 6.09 -6.83
C LYS A 97 -27.92 5.24 -5.95
N VAL A 98 -28.31 4.89 -4.73
CA VAL A 98 -27.55 3.96 -3.89
C VAL A 98 -27.60 2.57 -4.50
N SER A 99 -28.76 2.08 -4.96
CA SER A 99 -28.85 0.77 -5.63
C SER A 99 -28.00 0.71 -6.91
N GLN A 100 -28.09 1.72 -7.77
CA GLN A 100 -27.26 1.77 -8.99
C GLN A 100 -25.77 1.98 -8.65
N GLY A 101 -25.45 2.79 -7.64
CA GLY A 101 -24.09 3.01 -7.16
C GLY A 101 -23.44 1.75 -6.57
N VAL A 102 -24.20 0.94 -5.85
CA VAL A 102 -23.74 -0.35 -5.31
C VAL A 102 -23.46 -1.35 -6.43
N LYS A 103 -24.35 -1.48 -7.43
CA LYS A 103 -24.10 -2.34 -8.61
C LYS A 103 -22.85 -1.91 -9.37
N ASN A 104 -22.68 -0.60 -9.59
CA ASN A 104 -21.49 -0.07 -10.24
C ASN A 104 -20.22 -0.36 -9.42
N LEU A 105 -20.29 -0.29 -8.08
CA LEU A 105 -19.16 -0.60 -7.20
C LEU A 105 -18.75 -2.07 -7.24
N GLU A 106 -19.69 -3.00 -7.37
CA GLU A 106 -19.40 -4.43 -7.53
C GLU A 106 -18.61 -4.70 -8.82
N GLU A 107 -19.07 -4.15 -9.94
CA GLU A 107 -18.36 -4.24 -11.23
C GLU A 107 -16.95 -3.63 -11.15
N ILE A 108 -16.84 -2.47 -10.50
CA ILE A 108 -15.55 -1.78 -10.29
C ILE A 108 -14.62 -2.61 -9.41
N LYS A 109 -15.15 -3.29 -8.40
CA LYS A 109 -14.37 -4.17 -7.51
C LYS A 109 -13.80 -5.36 -8.27
N ASP A 110 -14.56 -5.94 -9.21
CA ASP A 110 -14.07 -7.01 -10.06
C ASP A 110 -12.94 -6.54 -10.98
N ILE A 111 -13.10 -5.37 -11.61
CA ILE A 111 -12.05 -4.74 -12.42
C ILE A 111 -10.81 -4.43 -11.56
N LEU A 112 -11.01 -3.90 -10.36
CA LEU A 112 -9.96 -3.59 -9.39
C LEU A 112 -9.16 -4.85 -9.04
N HIS A 113 -9.84 -5.93 -8.66
CA HIS A 113 -9.20 -7.20 -8.34
C HIS A 113 -8.45 -7.77 -9.55
N GLY A 114 -9.03 -7.69 -10.75
CA GLY A 114 -8.36 -8.07 -11.99
C GLY A 114 -7.08 -7.28 -12.25
N ASN A 115 -7.10 -5.97 -12.01
CA ASN A 115 -5.93 -5.10 -12.18
C ASN A 115 -4.83 -5.38 -11.14
N ILE A 116 -5.21 -5.57 -9.88
CA ILE A 116 -4.28 -5.94 -8.81
C ILE A 116 -3.63 -7.29 -9.13
N ALA A 117 -4.41 -8.31 -9.48
CA ALA A 117 -3.91 -9.63 -9.82
C ALA A 117 -2.94 -9.60 -11.02
N LYS A 118 -3.26 -8.82 -12.07
CA LYS A 118 -2.36 -8.60 -13.21
C LYS A 118 -1.03 -7.97 -12.78
N GLN A 119 -1.09 -6.94 -11.92
CA GLN A 119 0.10 -6.25 -11.44
C GLN A 119 0.96 -7.14 -10.53
N GLU A 120 0.34 -7.91 -9.64
CA GLU A 120 1.01 -8.87 -8.77
C GLU A 120 1.70 -9.97 -9.58
N LYS A 121 1.02 -10.52 -10.60
CA LYS A 121 1.59 -11.52 -11.52
C LYS A 121 2.82 -10.98 -12.23
N SER A 122 2.72 -9.80 -12.87
CA SER A 122 3.84 -9.17 -13.55
C SER A 122 5.01 -8.88 -12.60
N THR A 123 4.71 -8.42 -11.39
CA THR A 123 5.74 -8.17 -10.36
C THR A 123 6.44 -9.46 -9.95
N ARG A 124 5.68 -10.54 -9.73
CA ARG A 124 6.21 -11.86 -9.37
C ARG A 124 7.07 -12.46 -10.48
N GLU A 125 6.66 -12.32 -11.73
CA GLU A 125 7.44 -12.76 -12.89
C GLU A 125 8.76 -12.01 -12.98
N ARG A 126 8.73 -10.67 -12.88
CA ARG A 126 9.94 -9.84 -12.88
C ARG A 126 10.89 -10.18 -11.73
N LEU A 127 10.38 -10.45 -10.53
CA LEU A 127 11.21 -10.85 -9.39
C LEU A 127 11.79 -12.25 -9.55
N ARG A 128 11.12 -13.14 -10.30
CA ARG A 128 11.62 -14.49 -10.60
C ARG A 128 12.64 -14.52 -11.74
N GLN A 129 12.64 -13.51 -12.61
CA GLN A 129 13.63 -13.39 -13.67
C GLN A 129 15.02 -13.23 -13.04
N GLY A 130 15.91 -14.19 -13.34
CA GLY A 130 17.29 -14.21 -12.85
C GLY A 130 17.52 -15.00 -11.56
N ILE A 131 16.49 -15.58 -10.93
CA ILE A 131 16.68 -16.49 -9.79
C ILE A 131 16.81 -17.93 -10.32
N PRO A 132 17.97 -18.60 -10.13
CA PRO A 132 18.10 -20.02 -10.43
C PRO A 132 17.06 -20.83 -9.66
N LYS A 133 16.41 -21.80 -10.30
CA LYS A 133 15.46 -22.70 -9.62
C LYS A 133 16.21 -23.63 -8.67
N CYS A 134 16.40 -23.20 -7.43
CA CYS A 134 16.95 -24.03 -6.37
C CYS A 134 15.84 -24.92 -5.81
N HIS A 135 15.97 -26.24 -5.98
CA HIS A 135 15.09 -27.20 -5.32
C HIS A 135 15.77 -27.63 -4.02
N PHE A 136 15.21 -27.22 -2.88
CA PHE A 136 15.69 -27.65 -1.57
C PHE A 136 14.97 -28.94 -1.15
N ARG A 137 15.72 -29.91 -0.61
CA ARG A 137 15.21 -31.13 0.00
C ARG A 137 15.41 -31.07 1.51
N VAL A 138 14.53 -31.72 2.26
CA VAL A 138 14.68 -31.88 3.71
C VAL A 138 15.99 -32.61 3.98
N GLY A 139 16.84 -32.05 4.83
CA GLY A 139 18.21 -32.53 5.08
C GLY A 139 19.32 -31.75 4.37
N ASP A 140 18.99 -30.89 3.38
CA ASP A 140 19.98 -30.04 2.73
C ASP A 140 20.58 -29.02 3.72
N GLN A 141 21.88 -28.79 3.59
CA GLN A 141 22.60 -27.77 4.35
C GLN A 141 22.44 -26.41 3.68
N VAL A 142 21.78 -25.50 4.37
CA VAL A 142 21.55 -24.13 3.92
C VAL A 142 22.31 -23.12 4.79
N TRP A 143 22.84 -22.12 4.12
CA TRP A 143 23.42 -20.96 4.76
C TRP A 143 22.34 -19.91 4.96
N ARG A 144 22.22 -19.38 6.18
CA ARG A 144 21.28 -18.31 6.51
C ARG A 144 22.01 -16.98 6.48
N GLN A 145 21.48 -16.01 5.75
CA GLN A 145 22.07 -14.68 5.71
C GLN A 145 22.04 -14.00 7.10
N ASN A 146 23.18 -13.43 7.50
CA ASN A 146 23.36 -12.72 8.76
C ASN A 146 22.87 -11.27 8.64
N VAL A 147 21.55 -11.08 8.61
CA VAL A 147 20.94 -9.75 8.42
C VAL A 147 21.23 -8.79 9.58
N ARG A 148 21.54 -9.32 10.78
CA ARG A 148 21.86 -8.52 11.97
C ARG A 148 23.19 -7.77 11.83
N SER A 149 24.19 -8.41 11.21
CA SER A 149 25.48 -7.78 10.92
C SER A 149 25.32 -6.57 9.98
N GLN A 150 24.47 -6.66 8.96
CA GLN A 150 24.32 -5.60 7.96
C GLN A 150 23.70 -4.30 8.48
N GLN A 151 22.88 -4.36 9.54
CA GLN A 151 22.15 -3.20 10.06
C GLN A 151 22.86 -2.46 11.19
N ARG A 152 23.91 -3.04 11.79
CA ARG A 152 24.64 -2.42 12.91
C ARG A 152 25.91 -1.71 12.44
N LYS A 153 26.23 -0.56 13.03
CA LYS A 153 27.55 0.07 12.87
C LYS A 153 28.63 -0.90 13.38
N GLY A 154 29.59 -1.25 12.52
CA GLY A 154 30.68 -2.19 12.83
C GLY A 154 30.47 -3.65 12.42
N GLY A 155 29.34 -4.01 11.78
CA GLY A 155 29.09 -5.39 11.32
C GLY A 155 29.85 -5.80 10.04
N LYS A 156 30.52 -4.88 9.35
CA LYS A 156 31.20 -5.11 8.05
C LYS A 156 32.28 -6.21 8.09
N LEU A 157 32.79 -6.55 9.26
CA LEU A 157 33.80 -7.61 9.46
C LEU A 157 33.20 -8.95 9.93
N GLU A 158 31.90 -9.01 10.22
CA GLU A 158 31.24 -10.28 10.60
C GLU A 158 30.90 -11.12 9.36
N ALA A 159 30.80 -12.43 9.56
CA ALA A 159 30.39 -13.34 8.48
C ALA A 159 28.99 -12.99 7.95
N ASN A 160 28.89 -12.82 6.64
CA ASN A 160 27.64 -12.49 5.94
C ASN A 160 26.60 -13.63 6.02
N PHE A 161 27.03 -14.85 6.30
CA PHE A 161 26.18 -16.04 6.39
C PHE A 161 26.49 -16.82 7.67
N LEU A 162 25.45 -17.29 8.33
CA LEU A 162 25.47 -18.19 9.47
C LEU A 162 25.11 -19.59 9.00
N GLY A 163 25.77 -20.62 9.53
CA GLY A 163 25.49 -22.01 9.19
C GLY A 163 26.76 -22.83 8.93
N PRO A 164 26.62 -24.06 8.43
CA PRO A 164 25.43 -24.62 7.77
C PRO A 164 24.32 -25.07 8.73
N PHE A 165 23.07 -24.73 8.41
CA PHE A 165 21.87 -25.25 9.08
C PHE A 165 21.24 -26.35 8.23
N LYS A 166 20.62 -27.36 8.86
CA LYS A 166 19.86 -28.39 8.13
C LYS A 166 18.41 -27.95 8.00
N LEU A 167 17.84 -28.07 6.81
CA LEU A 167 16.39 -27.91 6.61
C LEU A 167 15.64 -29.06 7.29
N GLN A 168 14.81 -28.73 8.28
CA GLN A 168 13.83 -29.65 8.89
C GLN A 168 12.41 -29.25 8.46
N HIS A 169 11.52 -30.25 8.46
CA HIS A 169 10.11 -30.12 8.10
C HIS A 169 9.31 -29.36 9.18
#